data_AF-A0A843ABN7-F1
#
_entry.id   AF-A0A843ABN7-F1
#
_cell.length_a   1.000
_cell.length_b   1.000
_cell.length_c   1.000
_cell.angle_alpha   90.00
_cell.angle_beta   90.00
_cell.angle_gamma   90.00
#
_symmetry.space_group_name_H-M   'P 1'
#
loop_
_entity.id
_entity.type
_entity.pdbx_description
1 polymer ?
#
loop_
_entity_poly.entity_id
_entity_poly.type
_entity_poly.pdbx_seq_one_letter_code
_entity_poly.pdbx_strand_id
1 'polypeptide(L)'
;MTKDMMGKVAIWAFIIGALVALLVGLWQAYTIEQNQIPAFRTDMGGWIAWTLAIIGGIVGILAVLGKGTITKAEVPAFLTAGIALLVMYAVFQGINLDPWIGSLLSGVSMSLAIFIAPAVGILSIKAIWDIGKDV
;
A
#
# COMPACT_ATOMS: atom_id res chain seq x y z
N MET A 1 3.60 -29.44 -3.94
CA MET A 1 3.37 -28.55 -5.10
C MET A 1 2.54 -27.30 -4.75
N THR A 2 1.43 -27.39 -4.01
CA THR A 2 0.56 -26.24 -3.65
C THR A 2 1.21 -25.18 -2.74
N LYS A 3 2.13 -25.57 -1.86
CA LYS A 3 2.84 -24.65 -0.93
C LYS A 3 3.76 -23.67 -1.68
N ASP A 4 4.32 -24.10 -2.80
CA ASP A 4 5.23 -23.30 -3.63
C ASP A 4 4.45 -22.34 -4.56
N MET A 5 3.25 -22.73 -5.00
CA MET A 5 2.39 -21.88 -5.83
C MET A 5 1.83 -20.68 -5.05
N MET A 6 1.32 -20.89 -3.82
CA MET A 6 0.77 -19.80 -3.01
C MET A 6 1.81 -18.73 -2.64
N GLY A 7 3.04 -19.15 -2.31
CA GLY A 7 4.14 -18.22 -2.04
C GLY A 7 4.48 -17.37 -3.27
N LYS A 8 4.53 -17.99 -4.46
CA LYS A 8 4.74 -17.27 -5.73
C LYS A 8 3.60 -16.29 -6.01
N VAL A 9 2.34 -16.67 -5.78
CA VAL A 9 1.20 -15.75 -5.94
C VAL A 9 1.32 -14.54 -5.02
N ALA A 10 1.71 -14.73 -3.76
CA ALA A 10 1.90 -13.61 -2.83
C ALA A 10 2.99 -12.64 -3.30
N ILE A 11 4.11 -13.17 -3.80
CA ILE A 11 5.22 -12.39 -4.36
C ILE A 11 4.78 -11.57 -5.56
N TRP A 12 4.11 -12.22 -6.53
CA TRP A 12 3.62 -11.53 -7.71
C TRP A 12 2.52 -10.52 -7.39
N ALA A 13 1.60 -10.83 -6.48
CA ALA A 13 0.58 -9.89 -6.02
C ALA A 13 1.20 -8.64 -5.39
N PHE A 14 2.26 -8.82 -4.56
CA PHE A 14 2.95 -7.70 -3.95
C PHE A 14 3.69 -6.84 -4.99
N ILE A 15 4.48 -7.47 -5.87
CA ILE A 15 5.27 -6.75 -6.87
C ILE A 15 4.36 -6.03 -7.87
N ILE A 16 3.34 -6.71 -8.40
CA ILE A 16 2.41 -6.10 -9.36
C ILE A 16 1.61 -4.99 -8.68
N GLY A 17 1.12 -5.23 -7.46
CA GLY A 17 0.40 -4.20 -6.68
C GLY A 17 1.26 -2.97 -6.44
N ALA A 18 2.52 -3.13 -6.04
CA ALA A 18 3.46 -2.04 -5.83
C ALA A 18 3.78 -1.29 -7.13
N LEU A 19 4.02 -2.01 -8.23
CA LEU A 19 4.29 -1.39 -9.54
C LEU A 19 3.09 -0.58 -10.04
N VAL A 20 1.89 -1.14 -9.98
CA VAL A 20 0.65 -0.43 -10.35
C VAL A 20 0.46 0.78 -9.45
N ALA A 21 0.67 0.64 -8.13
CA ALA A 21 0.56 1.75 -7.20
C ALA A 21 1.57 2.87 -7.53
N LEU A 22 2.81 2.54 -7.92
CA LEU A 22 3.79 3.54 -8.34
C LEU A 22 3.36 4.26 -9.62
N LEU A 23 2.93 3.54 -10.65
CA LEU A 23 2.50 4.14 -11.92
C LEU A 23 1.27 5.04 -11.73
N VAL A 24 0.29 4.58 -10.97
CA VAL A 24 -0.91 5.36 -10.65
C VAL A 24 -0.57 6.54 -9.76
N GLY A 25 0.38 6.38 -8.84
CA GLY A 25 0.89 7.47 -8.00
C GLY A 25 1.58 8.57 -8.81
N LEU A 26 2.34 8.20 -9.84
CA LEU A 26 2.93 9.17 -10.80
C LEU A 26 1.85 9.86 -11.64
N TRP A 27 0.83 9.12 -12.09
CA TRP A 27 -0.30 9.70 -12.81
C TRP A 27 -1.08 10.69 -11.93
N GLN A 28 -1.37 10.31 -10.68
CA GLN A 28 -1.97 11.19 -9.67
C GLN A 28 -1.11 12.44 -9.45
N ALA A 29 0.20 12.28 -9.26
CA ALA A 29 1.12 13.41 -9.09
C ALA A 29 1.09 14.38 -10.28
N TYR A 30 1.11 13.84 -11.51
CA TYR A 30 0.98 14.65 -12.73
C TYR A 30 -0.34 15.43 -12.77
N THR A 31 -1.47 14.78 -12.43
CA THR A 31 -2.78 15.47 -12.41
C THR A 31 -2.87 16.56 -11.35
N ILE A 32 -2.23 16.37 -10.19
CA ILE A 32 -2.15 17.39 -9.13
C ILE A 32 -1.34 18.59 -9.62
N GLU A 33 -0.16 18.34 -10.17
CA GLU A 33 0.75 19.39 -10.65
C GLU A 33 0.12 20.26 -11.74
N GLN A 34 -0.62 19.63 -12.66
CA GLN A 34 -1.30 20.33 -13.75
C GLN A 34 -2.62 21.00 -13.32
N ASN A 35 -2.95 21.00 -12.02
CA ASN A 35 -4.24 21.49 -11.49
C ASN A 35 -5.47 20.86 -12.19
N GLN A 36 -5.34 19.59 -12.59
CA GLN A 36 -6.41 18.81 -13.19
C GLN A 36 -7.24 18.08 -12.13
N ILE A 37 -8.32 17.42 -12.55
CA ILE A 37 -9.06 16.51 -11.69
C ILE A 37 -8.10 15.40 -11.23
N PRO A 38 -7.85 15.23 -9.92
CA PRO A 38 -6.95 14.20 -9.43
C PRO A 38 -7.40 12.81 -9.90
N ALA A 39 -6.46 11.97 -10.33
CA ALA A 39 -6.72 10.63 -10.85
C ALA A 39 -7.73 9.83 -10.00
N PHE A 40 -7.54 9.78 -8.67
CA PHE A 40 -8.42 9.05 -7.74
C PHE A 40 -9.81 9.66 -7.54
N ARG A 41 -10.09 10.87 -8.07
CA ARG A 41 -11.44 11.47 -8.07
C ARG A 41 -12.22 11.17 -9.35
N THR A 42 -11.62 10.48 -10.30
CA THR A 42 -12.31 9.97 -11.50
C THR A 42 -12.91 8.59 -11.24
N ASP A 43 -13.94 8.21 -12.01
CA ASP A 43 -14.54 6.86 -11.91
C ASP A 43 -13.48 5.76 -12.11
N MET A 44 -12.60 5.93 -13.10
CA MET A 44 -11.49 5.01 -13.37
C MET A 44 -10.53 4.92 -12.18
N GLY A 45 -10.18 6.05 -11.57
CA GLY A 45 -9.32 6.08 -10.39
C GLY A 45 -9.95 5.40 -9.17
N GLY A 46 -11.28 5.51 -9.00
CA GLY A 46 -12.01 4.78 -7.98
C GLY A 46 -11.87 3.26 -8.11
N TRP A 47 -12.04 2.73 -9.33
CA TRP A 47 -11.85 1.29 -9.60
C TRP A 47 -10.40 0.83 -9.37
N ILE A 48 -9.43 1.66 -9.74
CA ILE A 48 -8.02 1.39 -9.48
C ILE A 48 -7.73 1.36 -7.98
N ALA A 49 -8.26 2.32 -7.21
CA ALA A 49 -8.10 2.36 -5.76
C ALA A 49 -8.67 1.10 -5.09
N TRP A 50 -9.87 0.66 -5.49
CA TRP A 50 -10.45 -0.61 -5.03
C TRP A 50 -9.58 -1.81 -5.38
N THR A 51 -9.04 -1.86 -6.60
CA THR A 51 -8.16 -2.95 -7.03
C THR A 51 -6.90 -3.00 -6.18
N LEU A 52 -6.23 -1.87 -5.97
CA LEU A 52 -5.05 -1.78 -5.10
C LEU A 52 -5.36 -2.19 -3.66
N ALA A 53 -6.49 -1.72 -3.11
CA ALA A 53 -6.89 -2.08 -1.75
C ALA A 53 -7.17 -3.60 -1.61
N ILE A 54 -7.82 -4.22 -2.60
CA ILE A 54 -8.10 -5.66 -2.61
C ILE A 54 -6.79 -6.46 -2.70
N ILE A 55 -5.88 -6.09 -3.61
CA ILE A 55 -4.58 -6.77 -3.73
C ILE A 55 -3.78 -6.61 -2.42
N GLY A 56 -3.80 -5.42 -1.83
CA GLY A 56 -3.22 -5.15 -0.51
C GLY A 56 -3.79 -6.05 0.59
N GLY A 57 -5.11 -6.20 0.63
CA GLY A 57 -5.79 -7.11 1.55
C GLY A 57 -5.36 -8.55 1.36
N ILE A 58 -5.27 -9.03 0.11
CA ILE A 58 -4.79 -10.38 -0.21
C ILE A 58 -3.37 -10.59 0.29
N VAL A 59 -2.46 -9.63 0.07
CA VAL A 59 -1.09 -9.68 0.60
C VAL A 59 -1.10 -9.79 2.12
N GLY A 60 -1.92 -8.97 2.81
CA GLY A 60 -2.08 -9.02 4.26
C GLY A 60 -2.55 -10.37 4.77
N ILE A 61 -3.59 -10.94 4.16
CA ILE A 61 -4.13 -12.26 4.51
C ILE A 61 -3.06 -13.35 4.30
N LEU A 62 -2.37 -13.34 3.16
CA LEU A 62 -1.34 -14.33 2.86
C LEU A 62 -0.16 -14.23 3.84
N ALA A 63 0.22 -13.02 4.24
CA ALA A 63 1.23 -12.77 5.27
C ALA A 63 0.79 -13.35 6.64
N VAL A 64 -0.46 -13.13 7.05
CA VAL A 64 -1.02 -13.72 8.27
C VAL A 64 -0.97 -15.25 8.24
N LEU A 65 -1.26 -15.87 7.09
CA LEU A 65 -1.23 -17.32 6.90
C LEU A 65 0.19 -17.91 6.81
N GLY A 66 1.24 -17.10 6.90
CA GLY A 66 2.63 -17.54 6.77
C GLY A 66 2.96 -18.06 5.36
N LYS A 67 2.18 -17.65 4.35
CA LYS A 67 2.34 -18.01 2.94
C LYS A 67 2.60 -16.77 2.06
N GLY A 68 2.90 -15.65 2.71
CA GLY A 68 3.08 -14.36 2.07
C GLY A 68 4.54 -14.03 1.77
N THR A 69 4.73 -12.90 1.11
CA THR A 69 6.03 -12.21 0.95
C THR A 69 6.63 -11.75 2.26
N ILE A 70 5.80 -11.44 3.25
CA ILE A 70 6.22 -10.89 4.54
C ILE A 70 6.41 -12.05 5.51
N THR A 71 7.65 -12.36 5.85
CA THR A 71 7.97 -13.38 6.86
C THR A 71 7.74 -12.83 8.26
N LYS A 72 7.61 -13.72 9.27
CA LYS A 72 7.42 -13.31 10.67
C LYS A 72 8.50 -12.33 11.17
N ALA A 73 9.75 -12.50 10.72
CA ALA A 73 10.86 -11.64 11.09
C ALA A 73 10.76 -10.24 10.47
N GLU A 74 10.08 -10.12 9.34
CA GLU A 74 9.93 -8.86 8.59
C GLU A 74 8.66 -8.09 8.96
N VAL A 75 7.71 -8.71 9.69
CA VAL A 75 6.46 -8.04 10.11
C VAL A 75 6.72 -6.71 10.81
N PRO A 76 7.62 -6.60 11.81
CA PRO A 76 7.89 -5.31 12.46
C PRO A 76 8.38 -4.25 11.47
N ALA A 77 9.35 -4.59 10.63
CA ALA A 77 9.90 -3.68 9.63
C ALA A 77 8.84 -3.25 8.60
N PHE A 78 8.00 -4.18 8.15
CA PHE A 78 6.90 -3.91 7.22
C PHE A 78 5.86 -2.97 7.84
N LEU A 79 5.45 -3.20 9.09
CA LEU A 79 4.52 -2.33 9.80
C LEU A 79 5.10 -0.93 9.98
N THR A 80 6.38 -0.81 10.37
CA THR A 80 7.06 0.48 10.48
C THR A 80 7.11 1.22 9.15
N ALA A 81 7.50 0.55 8.07
CA ALA A 81 7.52 1.14 6.73
C ALA A 81 6.11 1.56 6.26
N GLY A 82 5.10 0.72 6.52
CA GLY A 82 3.71 1.01 6.21
C GLY A 82 3.17 2.22 6.97
N ILE A 83 3.48 2.34 8.26
CA ILE A 83 3.11 3.52 9.06
C ILE A 83 3.84 4.77 8.53
N ALA A 84 5.14 4.68 8.27
CA ALA A 84 5.91 5.79 7.73
C ALA A 84 5.31 6.30 6.41
N LEU A 85 4.89 5.38 5.53
CA LEU A 85 4.22 5.71 4.27
C LEU A 85 2.86 6.39 4.48
N LEU A 86 2.04 5.91 5.41
CA LEU A 86 0.75 6.51 5.74
C LEU A 86 0.91 7.93 6.29
N VAL A 87 1.92 8.12 7.16
CA VAL A 87 2.29 9.43 7.70
C VAL A 87 2.80 10.33 6.59
N MET A 88 3.65 9.83 5.67
CA MET A 88 4.11 10.61 4.52
C MET A 88 2.94 11.15 3.70
N TYR A 89 1.94 10.31 3.39
CA TYR A 89 0.74 10.78 2.69
C TYR A 89 0.02 11.91 3.44
N ALA A 90 -0.20 11.74 4.74
CA ALA A 90 -0.85 12.76 5.56
C ALA A 90 -0.05 14.07 5.61
N VAL A 91 1.28 13.99 5.73
CA VAL A 91 2.17 15.16 5.78
C VAL A 91 2.17 15.91 4.46
N PHE A 92 2.30 15.21 3.32
CA PHE A 92 2.37 15.85 2.01
C PHE A 92 1.01 16.18 1.39
N GLN A 93 -0.09 15.94 2.10
CA GLN A 93 -1.42 16.29 1.62
C GLN A 93 -1.59 17.82 1.63
N GLY A 94 -1.67 18.43 0.44
CA GLY A 94 -1.88 19.88 0.30
C GLY A 94 -0.64 20.74 0.53
N ILE A 95 0.55 20.13 0.66
CA ILE A 95 1.82 20.88 0.65
C ILE A 95 2.28 21.05 -0.81
N ASN A 96 2.45 22.31 -1.23
CA ASN A 96 3.06 22.66 -2.50
C ASN A 96 4.56 22.94 -2.30
N LEU A 97 5.38 21.92 -2.51
CA LEU A 97 6.84 22.09 -2.65
C LEU A 97 7.16 22.22 -4.15
N ASP A 98 7.31 23.45 -4.60
CA ASP A 98 7.67 23.76 -5.98
C ASP A 98 9.06 23.24 -6.34
N PRO A 99 9.30 22.84 -7.61
CA PRO A 99 8.36 22.91 -8.74
C PRO A 99 7.49 21.67 -8.97
N TRP A 100 7.65 20.55 -8.25
CA TRP A 100 6.81 19.35 -8.42
C TRP A 100 6.94 18.32 -7.29
N ILE A 101 7.79 18.58 -6.29
CA ILE A 101 8.14 17.61 -5.25
C ILE A 101 6.92 17.33 -4.36
N GLY A 102 6.13 18.36 -4.03
CA GLY A 102 4.92 18.21 -3.22
C GLY A 102 3.91 17.28 -3.91
N SER A 103 3.61 17.57 -5.18
CA SER A 103 2.71 16.77 -6.02
C SER A 103 3.19 15.32 -6.16
N LEU A 104 4.50 15.12 -6.38
CA LEU A 104 5.09 13.79 -6.49
C LEU A 104 4.94 12.98 -5.19
N LEU A 105 5.37 13.57 -4.07
CA LEU A 105 5.33 12.87 -2.77
C LEU A 105 3.89 12.60 -2.36
N SER A 106 2.97 13.54 -2.54
CA SER A 106 1.55 13.37 -2.25
C SER A 106 0.92 12.27 -3.11
N GLY A 107 1.12 12.29 -4.44
CA GLY A 107 0.50 11.33 -5.36
C GLY A 107 1.03 9.91 -5.17
N VAL A 108 2.36 9.75 -5.07
CA VAL A 108 3.00 8.45 -4.90
C VAL A 108 2.67 7.84 -3.53
N SER A 109 2.77 8.63 -2.46
CA SER A 109 2.44 8.15 -1.12
C SER A 109 0.97 7.78 -0.97
N MET A 110 0.05 8.54 -1.60
CA MET A 110 -1.39 8.21 -1.60
C MET A 110 -1.66 6.85 -2.22
N SER A 111 -1.12 6.60 -3.42
CA SER A 111 -1.36 5.36 -4.16
C SER A 111 -0.75 4.16 -3.45
N LEU A 112 0.49 4.29 -2.97
CA LEU A 112 1.14 3.26 -2.17
C LEU A 112 0.40 3.02 -0.85
N ALA A 113 -0.12 4.07 -0.19
CA ALA A 113 -0.89 3.95 1.03
C ALA A 113 -2.19 3.16 0.80
N ILE A 114 -2.92 3.42 -0.29
CA ILE A 114 -4.12 2.64 -0.66
C ILE A 114 -3.79 1.14 -0.79
N PHE A 115 -2.64 0.82 -1.39
CA PHE A 115 -2.17 -0.56 -1.54
C PHE A 115 -1.70 -1.19 -0.21
N ILE A 116 -0.93 -0.48 0.60
CA ILE A 116 -0.27 -1.05 1.79
C ILE A 116 -1.17 -1.03 3.04
N ALA A 117 -2.06 -0.04 3.17
CA ALA A 117 -2.89 0.14 4.38
C ALA A 117 -3.71 -1.10 4.77
N PRO A 118 -4.37 -1.82 3.84
CA PRO A 118 -5.11 -3.03 4.21
C PRO A 118 -4.20 -4.13 4.78
N ALA A 119 -3.02 -4.33 4.20
CA ALA A 119 -2.05 -5.30 4.71
C ALA A 119 -1.54 -4.92 6.11
N VAL A 120 -1.21 -3.65 6.31
CA VAL A 120 -0.78 -3.10 7.60
C VAL A 120 -1.87 -3.27 8.65
N GLY A 121 -3.13 -2.95 8.31
CA GLY A 121 -4.26 -3.11 9.22
C GLY A 121 -4.45 -4.55 9.67
N ILE A 122 -4.45 -5.49 8.72
CA ILE A 122 -4.59 -6.93 9.00
C ILE A 122 -3.43 -7.43 9.89
N LEU A 123 -2.19 -7.08 9.55
CA LEU A 123 -1.02 -7.50 10.32
C LEU A 123 -0.97 -6.86 11.72
N SER A 124 -1.42 -5.61 11.86
CA SER A 124 -1.50 -4.93 13.15
C SER A 124 -2.52 -5.60 14.07
N ILE A 125 -3.70 -5.96 13.55
CA ILE A 125 -4.72 -6.70 14.31
C ILE A 125 -4.16 -8.04 14.77
N LYS A 126 -3.49 -8.78 13.87
CA LYS A 126 -2.85 -10.05 14.24
C LYS A 126 -1.80 -9.86 15.33
N ALA A 127 -0.95 -8.85 15.24
CA ALA A 127 0.10 -8.60 16.23
C ALA A 127 -0.50 -8.35 17.63
N ILE A 128 -1.58 -7.56 17.72
CA ILE A 128 -2.30 -7.32 18.98
C ILE A 128 -2.91 -8.62 19.53
N TRP A 129 -3.52 -9.41 18.66
CA TRP A 129 -4.14 -10.68 19.04
C TRP A 129 -3.12 -11.71 19.54
N ASP A 130 -1.95 -11.79 18.91
CA ASP A 130 -0.87 -12.69 19.32
C ASP A 130 -0.32 -12.27 20.71
N ILE A 131 -0.15 -10.97 20.97
CA ILE A 131 0.24 -10.46 22.30
C ILE A 131 -0.78 -10.84 23.38
N GLY A 132 -2.08 -10.71 23.09
CA GLY A 132 -3.15 -11.00 24.05
C GLY A 132 -3.37 -12.48 24.34
N LYS A 133 -2.83 -13.39 23.51
CA LYS A 133 -2.93 -14.85 23.69
C LYS A 133 -1.85 -15.45 24.57
N ASP A 134 -0.72 -14.75 24.70
CA ASP A 134 0.42 -15.20 25.51
C ASP A 134 0.30 -14.72 26.98
N VAL A 135 -0.84 -14.13 27.34
CA VAL A 135 -1.26 -13.75 28.71
C VAL A 135 -2.32 -14.74 29.18
#